data_AF-A0A7W1RSC6-F1
#
_entry.id   AF-A0A7W1RSC6-F1
#
_cell.length_a   1.000
_cell.length_b   1.000
_cell.length_c   1.000
_cell.angle_alpha   90.00
_cell.angle_beta   90.00
_cell.angle_gamma   90.00
#
_symmetry.space_group_name_H-M   'P 1'
#
loop_
_entity.id
_entity.type
_entity.pdbx_description
1 polymer ?
#
loop_
_entity_poly.entity_id
_entity_poly.type
_entity_poly.pdbx_seq_one_letter_code
_entity_poly.pdbx_strand_id
1 'polypeptide(L)'
;MTGAAREASSLLGREPTKVNIAVVGSKGFIGSRLVSSLSNEFGTVIALDSRYDEACQGEHGVFFTNSPEDLGEADVIFVLTPRGTDVESLVPHIAPGAIVADDTHPEMPEYLRVRIEERGATVLKATLADERFRCVPPIPDFRADDIPGCILEVLVILQRGTEVLESQEAFNRAAQELGFGARLAPHRNRAKRSPDRLPPREA
;
A
#
# COMPACT_ATOMS: atom_id res chain seq x y z
N MET A 1 -7.32 0.32 3.91
CA MET A 1 -5.92 0.79 3.98
C MET A 1 -5.46 1.14 5.39
N THR A 2 -6.21 1.86 6.24
CA THR A 2 -5.82 2.09 7.65
C THR A 2 -5.54 0.80 8.43
N GLY A 3 -6.31 -0.27 8.19
CA GLY A 3 -6.03 -1.59 8.77
C GLY A 3 -4.66 -2.15 8.36
N ALA A 4 -4.27 -1.98 7.08
CA ALA A 4 -2.94 -2.38 6.60
C ALA A 4 -1.82 -1.53 7.23
N ALA A 5 -2.07 -0.26 7.54
CA ALA A 5 -1.11 0.58 8.26
C ALA A 5 -0.89 0.09 9.70
N ARG A 6 -1.96 -0.34 10.39
CA ARG A 6 -1.85 -0.97 11.72
C ARG A 6 -1.10 -2.30 11.66
N GLU A 7 -1.37 -3.11 10.65
CA GLU A 7 -0.61 -4.34 10.41
C GLU A 7 0.88 -4.04 10.18
N ALA A 8 1.21 -3.05 9.35
CA ALA A 8 2.60 -2.61 9.15
C ALA A 8 3.27 -2.16 10.46
N SER A 9 2.56 -1.38 11.28
CA SER A 9 3.02 -0.98 12.61
C SER A 9 3.35 -2.19 13.50
N SER A 10 2.49 -3.20 13.48
CA SER A 10 2.70 -4.46 14.19
C SER A 10 3.89 -5.25 13.65
N LEU A 11 4.09 -5.30 12.33
CA LEU A 11 5.25 -5.94 11.71
C LEU A 11 6.57 -5.26 12.08
N LEU A 12 6.56 -3.94 12.28
CA LEU A 12 7.70 -3.17 12.77
C LEU A 12 7.89 -3.29 14.29
N GLY A 13 6.93 -3.87 15.03
CA GLY A 13 6.96 -3.92 16.49
C GLY A 13 6.88 -2.54 17.15
N ARG A 14 6.22 -1.57 16.50
CA ARG A 14 6.13 -0.18 16.96
C ARG A 14 4.66 0.23 17.18
N GLU A 15 4.44 1.12 18.12
CA GLU A 15 3.16 1.79 18.33
C GLU A 15 2.82 2.70 17.13
N PRO A 16 1.55 2.79 16.69
CA PRO A 16 1.15 3.60 15.52
C PRO A 16 1.66 5.05 15.57
N THR A 17 1.57 5.70 16.73
CA THR A 17 1.99 7.09 16.94
C THR A 17 3.50 7.32 16.79
N LYS A 18 4.29 6.25 16.73
CA LYS A 18 5.73 6.28 16.48
C LYS A 18 6.11 5.80 15.08
N VAL A 19 5.15 5.60 14.18
CA VAL A 19 5.39 5.15 12.81
C VAL A 19 5.10 6.29 11.85
N ASN A 20 6.10 6.65 11.05
CA ASN A 20 5.94 7.62 9.98
C ASN A 20 5.44 6.92 8.71
N ILE A 21 4.40 7.47 8.09
CA ILE A 21 3.79 6.87 6.90
C ILE A 21 3.87 7.83 5.73
N ALA A 22 4.50 7.41 4.63
CA ALA A 22 4.37 8.08 3.35
C ALA A 22 3.20 7.53 2.54
N VAL A 23 2.47 8.41 1.88
CA VAL A 23 1.43 8.10 0.91
C VAL A 23 1.85 8.69 -0.43
N VAL A 24 2.32 7.83 -1.34
CA VAL A 24 2.73 8.23 -2.70
C VAL A 24 1.51 8.27 -3.61
N GLY A 25 1.28 9.40 -4.28
CA GLY A 25 0.04 9.66 -5.00
C GLY A 25 -1.05 10.27 -4.12
N SER A 26 -0.66 11.03 -3.08
CA SER A 26 -1.57 11.55 -2.06
C SER A 26 -2.58 12.59 -2.55
N LYS A 27 -2.38 13.27 -3.69
CA LYS A 27 -3.45 14.10 -4.32
C LYS A 27 -4.45 13.24 -5.11
N GLY A 28 -4.26 11.93 -5.18
CA GLY A 28 -5.18 10.98 -5.81
C GLY A 28 -6.48 10.82 -4.99
N PHE A 29 -7.47 10.19 -5.61
CA PHE A 29 -8.77 9.94 -4.97
C PHE A 29 -8.63 9.09 -3.70
N ILE A 30 -7.89 7.98 -3.78
CA ILE A 30 -7.63 7.08 -2.65
C ILE A 30 -6.59 7.70 -1.70
N GLY A 31 -5.51 8.25 -2.26
CA GLY A 31 -4.41 8.82 -1.48
C GLY A 31 -4.83 9.93 -0.53
N SER A 32 -5.65 10.88 -0.98
CA SER A 32 -6.07 12.01 -0.15
C SER A 32 -6.91 11.56 1.05
N ARG A 33 -7.80 10.59 0.83
CA ARG A 33 -8.61 9.97 1.89
C ARG A 33 -7.77 9.17 2.87
N LEU A 34 -6.75 8.45 2.37
CA LEU A 34 -5.83 7.70 3.23
C LEU A 34 -5.04 8.66 4.13
N VAL A 35 -4.51 9.76 3.59
CA VAL A 35 -3.81 10.79 4.38
C VAL A 35 -4.69 11.28 5.52
N SER A 36 -5.93 11.69 5.25
CA SER A 36 -6.87 12.15 6.28
C SER A 36 -7.22 11.07 7.31
N SER A 37 -7.25 9.80 6.88
CA SER A 37 -7.55 8.68 7.79
C SER A 37 -6.38 8.32 8.70
N LEU A 38 -5.14 8.60 8.30
CA LEU A 38 -3.92 8.26 9.04
C LEU A 38 -3.48 9.38 9.99
N SER A 39 -3.77 10.64 9.67
CA SER A 39 -3.27 11.83 10.37
C SER A 39 -3.61 11.88 11.87
N ASN A 40 -4.68 11.21 12.29
CA ASN A 40 -5.11 11.20 13.69
C ASN A 40 -4.56 10.02 14.51
N GLU A 41 -3.87 9.06 13.88
CA GLU A 41 -3.49 7.80 14.53
C GLU A 41 -1.98 7.53 14.49
N PHE A 42 -1.31 8.00 13.46
CA PHE A 42 0.11 7.71 13.23
C PHE A 42 0.99 8.89 13.62
N GLY A 43 2.32 8.72 13.49
CA GLY A 43 3.28 9.80 13.67
C GLY A 43 3.16 10.84 12.57
N THR A 44 4.24 11.09 11.82
CA THR A 44 4.15 11.98 10.66
C THR A 44 3.53 11.25 9.47
N VAL A 45 2.54 11.87 8.84
CA VAL A 45 1.99 11.40 7.56
C VAL A 45 2.55 12.24 6.43
N ILE A 46 3.45 11.67 5.63
CA ILE A 46 4.09 12.31 4.49
C ILE A 46 3.21 12.10 3.26
N ALA A 47 2.51 13.15 2.86
CA ALA A 47 1.68 13.17 1.66
C ALA A 47 2.55 13.57 0.45
N LEU A 48 3.02 12.56 -0.30
CA LEU A 48 3.92 12.75 -1.45
C LEU A 48 3.14 12.70 -2.78
N ASP A 49 3.19 13.78 -3.55
CA ASP A 49 2.61 13.84 -4.90
C ASP A 49 3.32 14.88 -5.78
N SER A 50 3.57 14.54 -7.04
CA SER A 50 4.24 15.45 -7.98
C SER A 50 3.44 16.71 -8.28
N ARG A 51 2.14 16.74 -7.94
CA ARG A 51 1.26 17.90 -8.13
C ARG A 51 1.33 18.91 -6.99
N TYR A 52 2.07 18.69 -5.90
CA TYR A 52 2.31 19.75 -4.92
C TYR A 52 3.35 20.73 -5.47
N ASP A 53 3.13 22.03 -5.26
CA ASP A 53 4.03 23.07 -5.74
C ASP A 53 5.17 23.34 -4.76
N GLU A 54 4.87 23.36 -3.46
CA GLU A 54 5.83 23.58 -2.37
C GLU A 54 5.53 22.64 -1.20
N ALA A 55 6.56 22.34 -0.40
CA ALA A 55 6.41 21.57 0.82
C ALA A 55 5.72 22.41 1.90
N CYS A 56 4.71 21.85 2.57
CA CYS A 56 4.01 22.56 3.64
C CYS A 56 3.56 21.63 4.77
N GLN A 57 3.61 22.14 5.99
CA GLN A 57 3.05 21.47 7.14
C GLN A 57 1.53 21.65 7.12
N GLY A 58 0.81 20.54 7.08
CA GLY A 58 -0.64 20.49 7.28
C GLY A 58 -1.01 20.44 8.75
N GLU A 59 -2.33 20.37 8.99
CA GLU A 59 -2.86 20.06 10.31
C GLU A 59 -2.62 18.59 10.66
N HIS A 60 -2.72 18.25 11.95
CA HIS A 60 -2.70 16.87 12.44
C HIS A 60 -1.49 16.03 11.98
N GLY A 61 -0.28 16.62 11.97
CA GLY A 61 0.95 15.88 11.68
C GLY A 61 1.11 15.47 10.21
N VAL A 62 0.34 16.04 9.29
CA VAL A 62 0.50 15.81 7.85
C VAL A 62 1.58 16.73 7.29
N PHE A 63 2.50 16.18 6.50
CA PHE A 63 3.51 16.92 5.77
C PHE A 63 3.31 16.71 4.27
N PHE A 64 2.92 17.76 3.55
CA PHE A 64 2.71 17.72 2.11
C PHE A 64 4.01 18.06 1.39
N THR A 65 4.40 17.26 0.40
CA THR A 65 5.67 17.46 -0.31
C THR A 65 5.63 16.85 -1.71
N ASN A 66 6.45 17.38 -2.61
CA ASN A 66 6.76 16.77 -3.90
C ASN A 66 8.20 16.20 -3.94
N SER A 67 8.95 16.29 -2.83
CA SER A 67 10.36 15.91 -2.75
C SER A 67 10.50 14.41 -2.45
N PRO A 68 11.11 13.61 -3.34
CA PRO A 68 11.35 12.19 -3.09
C PRO A 68 12.21 11.91 -1.84
N GLU A 69 13.10 12.83 -1.48
CA GLU A 69 14.02 12.73 -0.35
C GLU A 69 13.32 12.50 0.98
N ASP A 70 12.09 13.02 1.13
CA ASP A 70 11.29 12.87 2.34
C ASP A 70 10.86 11.41 2.59
N LEU A 71 10.95 10.54 1.59
CA LEU A 71 10.75 9.10 1.78
C LEU A 71 11.80 8.45 2.70
N GLY A 72 12.95 9.11 2.92
CA GLY A 72 13.97 8.65 3.85
C GLY A 72 13.48 8.62 5.31
N GLU A 73 12.45 9.37 5.64
CA GLU A 73 11.87 9.48 6.98
C GLU A 73 10.68 8.52 7.20
N ALA A 74 10.26 7.80 6.15
CA ALA A 74 9.09 6.93 6.19
C ALA A 74 9.43 5.50 6.65
N ASP A 75 8.70 5.03 7.65
CA ASP A 75 8.76 3.63 8.09
C ASP A 75 7.86 2.73 7.22
N VAL A 76 6.75 3.30 6.75
CA VAL A 76 5.77 2.63 5.88
C VAL A 76 5.46 3.53 4.69
N ILE A 77 5.43 2.96 3.49
CA ILE A 77 5.19 3.68 2.23
C ILE A 77 4.03 3.02 1.51
N PHE A 78 2.89 3.70 1.41
CA PHE A 78 1.78 3.27 0.56
C PHE A 78 1.97 3.81 -0.86
N VAL A 79 1.99 2.91 -1.85
CA VAL A 79 2.10 3.28 -3.25
C VAL A 79 0.71 3.27 -3.88
N LEU A 80 0.18 4.47 -4.14
CA LEU A 80 -1.14 4.72 -4.73
C LEU A 80 -1.04 5.50 -6.05
N THR A 81 0.03 5.27 -6.79
CA THR A 81 0.21 5.81 -8.14
C THR A 81 -0.66 5.07 -9.15
N PRO A 82 -0.95 5.66 -10.33
CA PRO A 82 -1.70 4.97 -11.37
C PRO A 82 -1.11 3.62 -11.76
N ARG A 83 0.22 3.50 -11.79
CA ARG A 83 0.94 2.26 -12.13
C ARG A 83 2.14 2.06 -11.21
N GLY A 84 2.50 0.80 -10.96
CA GLY A 84 3.62 0.46 -10.07
C GLY A 84 4.99 0.86 -10.62
N THR A 85 5.13 1.10 -11.92
CA THR A 85 6.36 1.64 -12.53
C THR A 85 6.58 3.11 -12.18
N ASP A 86 5.55 3.84 -11.78
CA ASP A 86 5.64 5.29 -11.56
C ASP A 86 6.49 5.65 -10.33
N VAL A 87 6.82 4.67 -9.47
CA VAL A 87 7.71 4.88 -8.30
C VAL A 87 9.18 4.62 -8.59
N GLU A 88 9.57 4.36 -9.84
CA GLU A 88 10.95 3.99 -10.15
C GLU A 88 11.98 5.05 -9.74
N SER A 89 11.65 6.34 -9.92
CA SER A 89 12.49 7.46 -9.49
C SER A 89 12.55 7.62 -7.97
N LEU A 90 11.63 7.02 -7.22
CA LEU A 90 11.54 7.14 -5.76
C LEU A 90 12.38 6.10 -5.04
N VAL A 91 12.68 4.97 -5.68
CA VAL A 91 13.46 3.86 -5.09
C VAL A 91 14.78 4.30 -4.42
N PRO A 92 15.57 5.22 -4.98
CA PRO A 92 16.80 5.69 -4.35
C PRO A 92 16.62 6.41 -3.00
N HIS A 93 15.40 6.84 -2.69
CA HIS A 93 15.07 7.61 -1.48
C HIS A 93 14.37 6.75 -0.41
N ILE A 94 14.03 5.50 -0.72
CA ILE A 94 13.43 4.57 0.24
C ILE A 94 14.50 4.14 1.25
N ALA A 95 14.16 4.31 2.53
CA ALA A 95 15.01 3.92 3.66
C ALA A 95 15.09 2.39 3.83
N PRO A 96 16.26 1.85 4.22
CA PRO A 96 16.36 0.47 4.68
C PRO A 96 15.42 0.21 5.86
N GLY A 97 14.82 -0.99 5.90
CA GLY A 97 13.87 -1.39 6.93
C GLY A 97 12.42 -0.92 6.70
N ALA A 98 12.18 -0.04 5.72
CA ALA A 98 10.83 0.43 5.40
C ALA A 98 9.93 -0.71 4.86
N ILE A 99 8.63 -0.62 5.12
CA ILE A 99 7.61 -1.47 4.50
C ILE A 99 6.95 -0.69 3.35
N VAL A 100 7.09 -1.20 2.13
CA VAL A 100 6.43 -0.65 0.93
C VAL A 100 5.18 -1.47 0.65
N ALA A 101 4.01 -0.84 0.75
CA ALA A 101 2.70 -1.40 0.47
C ALA A 101 2.22 -1.00 -0.94
N ASP A 102 2.30 -1.93 -1.88
CA ASP A 102 1.88 -1.76 -3.27
C ASP A 102 0.38 -2.02 -3.44
N ASP A 103 -0.37 -0.98 -3.84
CA ASP A 103 -1.79 -1.04 -4.21
C ASP A 103 -2.01 -0.45 -5.62
N THR A 104 -1.05 -0.64 -6.53
CA THR A 104 -1.18 -0.15 -7.90
C THR A 104 -1.79 -1.17 -8.84
N HIS A 105 -2.40 -0.70 -9.92
CA HIS A 105 -2.83 -1.54 -11.03
C HIS A 105 -2.53 -0.91 -12.41
N PRO A 106 -1.58 -1.45 -13.19
CA PRO A 106 -0.81 -2.67 -12.93
C PRO A 106 0.11 -2.57 -11.71
N GLU A 107 0.34 -3.71 -11.05
CA GLU A 107 1.18 -3.81 -9.86
C GLU A 107 2.65 -3.50 -10.13
N MET A 108 3.43 -3.29 -9.07
CA MET A 108 4.86 -3.06 -9.15
C MET A 108 5.58 -4.27 -9.77
N PRO A 109 6.33 -4.07 -10.87
CA PRO A 109 6.99 -5.17 -11.56
C PRO A 109 8.11 -5.77 -10.70
N GLU A 110 8.42 -7.04 -10.93
CA GLU A 110 9.39 -7.81 -10.13
C GLU A 110 10.76 -7.12 -10.03
N TYR A 111 11.29 -6.61 -11.15
CA TYR A 111 12.60 -5.94 -11.15
C TYR A 111 12.65 -4.75 -10.19
N LEU A 112 11.54 -4.03 -10.04
CA LEU A 112 11.48 -2.86 -9.18
C LEU A 112 11.35 -3.27 -7.71
N ARG A 113 10.55 -4.31 -7.43
CA ARG A 113 10.46 -4.91 -6.09
C ARG A 113 11.82 -5.42 -5.61
N VAL A 114 12.56 -6.12 -6.48
CA VAL A 114 13.92 -6.60 -6.17
C VAL A 114 14.85 -5.43 -5.85
N ARG A 115 14.83 -4.34 -6.62
CA ARG A 115 15.65 -3.15 -6.34
C ARG A 115 15.34 -2.50 -5.00
N ILE A 116 14.08 -2.53 -4.56
CA ILE A 116 13.67 -2.02 -3.25
C ILE A 116 14.15 -2.98 -2.14
N GLU A 117 13.98 -4.29 -2.34
CA GLU A 117 14.43 -5.32 -1.40
C GLU A 117 15.96 -5.36 -1.24
N GLU A 118 16.74 -5.15 -2.31
CA GLU A 118 18.21 -5.04 -2.27
C GLU A 118 18.70 -3.85 -1.43
N ARG A 119 17.86 -2.83 -1.24
CA ARG A 119 18.13 -1.69 -0.35
C ARG A 119 17.73 -1.96 1.11
N GLY A 120 17.24 -3.17 1.40
CA GLY A 120 16.87 -3.60 2.74
C GLY A 120 15.45 -3.22 3.15
N ALA A 121 14.59 -2.77 2.23
CA ALA A 121 13.17 -2.56 2.49
C ALA A 121 12.35 -3.83 2.18
N THR A 122 11.12 -3.92 2.66
CA THR A 122 10.20 -5.04 2.38
C THR A 122 9.07 -4.58 1.49
N VAL A 123 8.82 -5.27 0.37
CA VAL A 123 7.68 -4.95 -0.50
C VAL A 123 6.55 -5.97 -0.30
N LEU A 124 5.38 -5.45 0.06
CA LEU A 124 4.14 -6.20 0.27
C LEU A 124 3.04 -5.63 -0.62
N LYS A 125 2.13 -6.48 -1.04
CA LYS A 125 0.90 -6.10 -1.72
C LYS A 125 -0.13 -5.69 -0.67
N ALA A 126 -0.69 -4.49 -0.80
CA ALA A 126 -1.88 -4.12 -0.06
C ALA A 126 -3.10 -4.71 -0.77
N THR A 127 -3.94 -5.40 0.00
CA THR A 127 -5.11 -6.08 -0.55
C THR A 127 -6.19 -6.21 0.52
N LEU A 128 -7.34 -6.71 0.14
CA LEU A 128 -8.46 -7.00 1.03
C LEU A 128 -8.70 -8.50 1.02
N ALA A 129 -9.15 -9.06 2.13
CA ALA A 129 -9.45 -10.49 2.21
C ALA A 129 -10.65 -10.77 3.11
N ASP A 130 -11.29 -11.90 2.84
CA ASP A 130 -12.28 -12.55 3.69
C ASP A 130 -12.17 -14.06 3.48
N GLU A 131 -12.09 -14.84 4.56
CA GLU A 131 -11.94 -16.30 4.48
C GLU A 131 -13.13 -17.01 3.80
N ARG A 132 -14.29 -16.34 3.74
CA ARG A 132 -15.50 -16.82 3.08
C ARG A 132 -15.54 -16.46 1.59
N PHE A 133 -14.61 -15.64 1.12
CA PHE A 133 -14.53 -15.24 -0.28
C PHE A 133 -13.47 -16.04 -1.03
N ARG A 134 -13.79 -16.45 -2.27
CA ARG A 134 -12.84 -17.10 -3.16
C ARG A 134 -13.09 -16.78 -4.63
N CYS A 135 -12.09 -16.24 -5.33
CA CYS A 135 -12.11 -16.12 -6.79
C CYS A 135 -11.83 -17.46 -7.46
N VAL A 136 -12.70 -17.87 -8.38
CA VAL A 136 -12.55 -19.07 -9.21
C VAL A 136 -12.88 -18.73 -10.67
N PRO A 137 -11.90 -18.72 -11.61
CA PRO A 137 -10.46 -18.93 -11.38
C PRO A 137 -9.84 -17.82 -10.50
N PRO A 138 -8.69 -18.08 -9.85
CA PRO A 138 -7.99 -17.04 -9.10
C PRO A 138 -7.56 -15.91 -10.05
N ILE A 139 -7.63 -14.68 -9.55
CA ILE A 139 -7.10 -13.51 -10.27
C ILE A 139 -5.56 -13.66 -10.35
N PRO A 140 -4.94 -13.48 -11.53
CA PRO A 140 -3.48 -13.51 -11.66
C PRO A 140 -2.81 -12.62 -10.62
N ASP A 141 -1.77 -13.13 -9.96
CA ASP A 141 -0.97 -12.43 -8.93
C ASP A 141 -1.67 -12.16 -7.57
N PHE A 142 -2.94 -12.56 -7.44
CA PHE A 142 -3.71 -12.47 -6.20
C PHE A 142 -3.87 -13.85 -5.55
N ARG A 143 -3.99 -13.87 -4.22
CA ARG A 143 -4.47 -15.05 -3.51
C ARG A 143 -5.92 -15.33 -3.86
N ALA A 144 -6.31 -16.60 -3.70
CA ALA A 144 -7.67 -17.00 -4.04
C ALA A 144 -8.71 -16.28 -3.16
N ASP A 145 -8.31 -15.90 -1.94
CA ASP A 145 -9.05 -15.13 -0.94
C ASP A 145 -8.76 -13.62 -0.98
N ASP A 146 -7.89 -13.14 -1.89
CA ASP A 146 -7.68 -11.70 -2.06
C ASP A 146 -8.81 -11.09 -2.91
N ILE A 147 -9.19 -9.87 -2.55
CA ILE A 147 -10.27 -9.11 -3.16
C ILE A 147 -9.69 -7.78 -3.64
N PRO A 148 -9.67 -7.51 -4.95
CA PRO A 148 -9.38 -6.17 -5.45
C PRO A 148 -10.35 -5.14 -4.88
N GLY A 149 -9.86 -3.94 -4.56
CA GLY A 149 -10.68 -2.88 -3.96
C GLY A 149 -11.94 -2.54 -4.77
N CYS A 150 -11.83 -2.52 -6.11
CA CYS A 150 -12.97 -2.27 -6.99
C CYS A 150 -14.04 -3.37 -6.93
N ILE A 151 -13.66 -4.63 -6.72
CA ILE A 151 -14.62 -5.73 -6.53
C ILE A 151 -15.28 -5.60 -5.16
N LEU A 152 -14.50 -5.31 -4.11
CA LEU A 152 -15.04 -5.06 -2.78
C LEU A 152 -16.09 -3.94 -2.81
N GLU A 153 -15.80 -2.83 -3.49
CA GLU A 153 -16.72 -1.69 -3.59
C GLU A 153 -18.08 -2.12 -4.12
N VAL A 154 -18.11 -2.89 -5.22
CA VAL A 154 -19.35 -3.44 -5.77
C VAL A 154 -20.06 -4.34 -4.77
N LEU A 155 -19.35 -5.22 -4.07
CA LEU A 155 -19.94 -6.12 -3.07
C LEU A 155 -20.57 -5.36 -1.90
N VAL A 156 -19.92 -4.31 -1.42
CA VAL A 156 -20.43 -3.47 -0.33
C VAL A 156 -21.67 -2.70 -0.79
N ILE A 157 -21.63 -2.09 -1.98
CA ILE A 157 -22.78 -1.37 -2.56
C ILE A 157 -23.98 -2.31 -2.74
N LEU A 158 -23.77 -3.51 -3.28
CA LEU A 158 -24.86 -4.49 -3.48
C LEU A 158 -25.56 -4.86 -2.17
N GLN A 159 -24.84 -4.85 -1.05
CA GLN A 159 -25.36 -5.28 0.24
C GLN A 159 -25.88 -4.14 1.13
N ARG A 160 -25.45 -2.90 0.88
CA ARG A 160 -25.71 -1.75 1.76
C ARG A 160 -26.31 -0.53 1.07
N GLY A 161 -26.43 -0.55 -0.26
CA GLY A 161 -26.84 0.61 -1.05
C GLY A 161 -25.69 1.55 -1.37
N THR A 162 -25.94 2.56 -2.19
CA THR A 162 -24.94 3.54 -2.63
C THR A 162 -24.63 4.61 -1.58
N GLU A 163 -25.45 4.74 -0.55
CA GLU A 163 -25.32 5.69 0.55
C GLU A 163 -23.99 5.51 1.31
N VAL A 164 -23.45 4.27 1.33
CA VAL A 164 -22.14 3.99 1.94
C VAL A 164 -20.97 4.70 1.24
N LEU A 165 -21.16 5.19 0.02
CA LEU A 165 -20.15 5.94 -0.74
C LEU A 165 -20.10 7.43 -0.37
N GLU A 166 -21.02 7.92 0.46
CA GLU A 166 -21.03 9.32 0.91
C GLU A 166 -19.76 9.69 1.71
N SER A 167 -19.14 8.72 2.38
CA SER A 167 -17.86 8.92 3.05
C SER A 167 -17.01 7.64 3.11
N GLN A 168 -15.68 7.82 3.14
CA GLN A 168 -14.74 6.69 3.28
C GLN A 168 -14.94 5.94 4.60
N GLU A 169 -15.32 6.65 5.66
CA GLU A 169 -15.58 6.07 6.97
C GLU A 169 -16.84 5.21 6.96
N ALA A 170 -17.90 5.66 6.28
CA ALA A 170 -19.11 4.87 6.09
C ALA A 170 -18.82 3.59 5.29
N PHE A 171 -18.08 3.72 4.17
CA PHE A 171 -17.66 2.59 3.35
C PHE A 171 -16.80 1.59 4.15
N ASN A 172 -15.77 2.07 4.86
CA ASN A 172 -14.87 1.21 5.63
C ASN A 172 -15.62 0.45 6.73
N ARG A 173 -16.54 1.13 7.43
CA ARG A 173 -17.37 0.51 8.47
C ARG A 173 -18.27 -0.57 7.87
N ALA A 174 -18.95 -0.25 6.77
CA ALA A 174 -19.79 -1.20 6.05
C ALA A 174 -19.00 -2.43 5.59
N ALA A 175 -17.81 -2.24 5.02
CA ALA A 175 -16.94 -3.34 4.61
C ALA A 175 -16.50 -4.21 5.80
N GLN A 176 -16.13 -3.59 6.93
CA GLN A 176 -15.75 -4.31 8.16
C GLN A 176 -16.91 -5.09 8.76
N GLU A 177 -18.11 -4.51 8.81
CA GLU A 177 -19.33 -5.19 9.27
C GLU A 177 -19.69 -6.38 8.38
N LEU A 178 -19.33 -6.32 7.11
CA LEU A 178 -19.47 -7.43 6.16
C LEU A 178 -18.35 -8.47 6.30
N GLY A 179 -17.31 -8.21 7.11
CA GLY A 179 -16.21 -9.12 7.42
C GLY A 179 -14.96 -8.95 6.55
N PHE A 180 -14.94 -7.95 5.66
CA PHE A 180 -13.79 -7.67 4.83
C PHE A 180 -12.70 -6.94 5.62
N GLY A 181 -11.47 -7.47 5.57
CA GLY A 181 -10.30 -6.90 6.23
C GLY A 181 -9.25 -6.44 5.24
N ALA A 182 -8.64 -5.27 5.49
CA ALA A 182 -7.42 -4.88 4.77
C ALA A 182 -6.23 -5.68 5.32
N ARG A 183 -5.35 -6.14 4.43
CA ARG A 183 -4.12 -6.86 4.80
C ARG A 183 -2.93 -6.49 3.93
N LEU A 184 -1.74 -6.78 4.44
CA LEU A 184 -0.50 -6.82 3.67
C LEU A 184 -0.13 -8.28 3.35
N ALA A 185 0.09 -8.57 2.07
CA ALA A 185 0.39 -9.92 1.60
C ALA A 185 1.66 -9.93 0.75
N PRO A 186 2.44 -11.03 0.75
CA PRO A 186 3.55 -11.16 -0.19
C PRO A 186 3.06 -11.16 -1.65
N HIS A 187 3.78 -10.51 -2.55
CA HIS A 187 3.54 -10.66 -4.00
C HIS A 187 3.72 -12.13 -4.41
N ARG A 188 2.73 -12.69 -5.13
CA ARG A 188 2.76 -14.09 -5.55
C ARG A 188 3.84 -14.44 -6.57
N ASN A 189 4.34 -13.46 -7.32
CA ASN A 189 5.47 -13.66 -8.22
C ASN A 189 6.84 -13.79 -7.52
N ARG A 190 6.88 -14.06 -6.21
CA ARG A 190 8.12 -14.44 -5.49
C ARG A 190 8.70 -15.81 -5.92
N ALA A 191 8.00 -16.58 -6.76
CA ALA A 191 8.38 -17.94 -7.10
C ALA A 191 8.61 -18.17 -8.61
N LYS A 192 9.66 -17.57 -9.17
CA LYS A 192 10.43 -18.17 -10.29
C LYS A 192 11.93 -18.21 -10.06
N ARG A 193 12.40 -18.01 -8.82
CA ARG A 193 13.79 -18.27 -8.42
C ARG A 193 13.82 -19.22 -7.22
N SER A 194 13.90 -20.51 -7.53
CA SER A 194 14.61 -21.45 -6.68
C SER A 194 16.12 -21.17 -6.83
N PRO A 195 16.95 -21.22 -5.77
CA PRO A 195 18.39 -20.93 -5.88
C PRO A 195 19.18 -21.94 -6.74
N ASP A 196 18.58 -23.06 -7.13
CA ASP A 196 19.31 -24.24 -7.65
C ASP A 196 19.48 -24.32 -9.19
N ARG A 197 19.37 -23.22 -9.93
CA ARG A 197 19.70 -23.24 -11.37
C ARG A 197 20.46 -22.01 -11.83
N LEU A 198 21.71 -21.91 -11.40
CA LEU A 198 22.72 -21.30 -12.25
C LEU A 198 23.08 -22.34 -13.33
N PRO A 199 23.03 -22.00 -14.64
CA PRO A 199 23.56 -22.88 -15.66
C PRO A 199 25.07 -23.11 -15.38
N PRO A 200 25.61 -24.31 -15.68
CA PRO A 200 27.04 -24.55 -15.51
C PRO A 200 27.81 -23.49 -16.30
N ARG A 201 28.74 -22.83 -15.61
CA ARG A 201 29.73 -21.98 -16.28
C ARG A 201 30.53 -22.89 -17.20
N GLU A 202 30.39 -22.67 -18.50
CA GLU A 202 31.28 -23.28 -19.48
C GLU A 202 32.72 -22.83 -19.15
N ALA A 203 33.60 -23.83 -19.07
CA ALA A 203 35.03 -23.69 -18.79
C ALA A 203 35.82 -23.41 -20.07
#